data_AF-A0AAE5ITA5-F1
#
_entry.id   AF-A0AAE5ITA5-F1
#
_cell.length_a   1.000
_cell.length_b   1.000
_cell.length_c   1.000
_cell.angle_alpha   90.00
_cell.angle_beta   90.00
_cell.angle_gamma   90.00
#
_symmetry.space_group_name_H-M   'P 1'
#
loop_
_entity.id
_entity.type
_entity.pdbx_description
1 polymer ?
#
loop_
_entity_poly.entity_id
_entity_poly.type
_entity_poly.pdbx_seq_one_letter_code
_entity_poly.pdbx_strand_id
1 'polypeptide(L)'
;MDDTSGPITADTSEESTGTFPVDEPELVRLRAELDEIDRRFLEDVRARIDVCVRIAEVKRHRSIPMMQPQRVNLVQDRAEEFARSHGLSPGFLRRLYEVMIGETCRVEDLVIGTADDTNRATG
;
A
#
# COMPACT_ATOMS: atom_id res chain seq x y z
N MET A 1 -0.38 -21.27 76.64
CA MET A 1 -0.53 -22.01 75.38
C MET A 1 -1.71 -21.40 74.67
N ASP A 2 -1.63 -20.60 73.62
CA ASP A 2 -0.54 -20.10 72.78
C ASP A 2 -1.10 -18.76 72.24
N ASP A 3 -0.36 -17.67 72.44
CA ASP A 3 0.37 -16.96 71.39
C ASP A 3 -0.51 -16.15 70.41
N THR A 4 -0.45 -14.83 70.65
CA THR A 4 0.05 -13.84 69.69
C THR A 4 -0.40 -13.99 68.23
N SER A 5 -1.22 -13.04 67.79
CA SER A 5 -1.11 -12.51 66.43
C SER A 5 -1.44 -11.03 66.43
N GLY A 6 -0.41 -10.24 66.09
CA GLY A 6 -0.42 -8.79 66.02
C GLY A 6 -1.16 -8.24 64.79
N PRO A 7 -1.04 -6.93 64.55
CA PRO A 7 -1.83 -6.21 63.56
C PRO A 7 -1.25 -6.46 62.16
N ILE A 8 -2.08 -6.93 61.23
CA ILE A 8 -1.71 -6.94 59.81
C ILE A 8 -1.89 -5.51 59.29
N THR A 9 -0.76 -4.86 59.06
CA THR A 9 -0.63 -3.65 58.27
C THR A 9 -1.22 -3.88 56.87
N ALA A 10 -2.36 -3.25 56.60
CA ALA A 10 -2.82 -3.04 55.22
C ALA A 10 -2.05 -1.84 54.64
N ASP A 11 -0.78 -2.08 54.32
CA ASP A 11 -0.13 -1.42 53.20
C ASP A 11 -0.53 -2.16 51.92
N THR A 12 -0.36 -1.53 50.76
CA THR A 12 -0.70 -2.00 49.41
C THR A 12 -2.08 -1.57 48.94
N SER A 13 -2.22 -0.27 48.70
CA SER A 13 -2.92 0.17 47.49
C SER A 13 -1.85 0.63 46.50
N GLU A 14 -1.08 -0.34 45.98
CA GLU A 14 -0.38 -0.16 44.71
C GLU A 14 -1.45 0.09 43.66
N GLU A 15 -1.67 1.36 43.33
CA GLU A 15 -2.34 1.76 42.12
C GLU A 15 -1.50 1.23 40.96
N SER A 16 -1.95 0.08 40.44
CA SER A 16 -1.56 -0.47 39.14
C SER A 16 -1.80 0.61 38.10
N THR A 17 -0.77 1.43 37.87
CA THR A 17 -0.70 2.34 36.75
C THR A 17 -0.42 1.46 35.56
N GLY A 18 -1.50 0.93 34.96
CA GLY A 18 -1.44 0.16 33.74
C GLY A 18 -0.84 1.02 32.63
N THR A 19 0.48 0.92 32.45
CA THR A 19 1.14 1.33 31.22
C THR A 19 0.52 0.53 30.09
N PHE A 20 -0.28 1.19 29.26
CA PHE A 20 -0.80 0.58 28.05
C PHE A 20 0.39 0.16 27.16
N PRO A 21 0.37 -1.04 26.54
CA PRO A 21 1.52 -1.63 25.85
C PRO A 21 1.72 -1.03 24.45
N VAL A 22 1.48 0.27 24.28
CA VAL A 22 1.59 0.98 23.00
C VAL A 22 3.01 1.55 22.81
N ASP A 23 3.71 1.80 23.92
CA ASP A 23 5.04 2.39 23.99
C ASP A 23 6.15 1.36 24.22
N GLU A 24 5.91 0.08 23.89
CA GLU A 24 6.98 -0.92 23.84
C GLU A 24 8.03 -0.45 22.81
N PRO A 25 9.29 -0.17 23.21
CA PRO A 25 10.29 0.43 22.33
C PRO A 25 10.51 -0.37 21.03
N GLU A 26 10.37 -1.69 21.09
CA GLU A 26 10.45 -2.54 19.91
C GLU A 26 9.30 -2.30 18.92
N LEU A 27 8.06 -2.14 19.40
CA LEU A 27 6.91 -1.83 18.54
C LEU A 27 7.05 -0.45 17.89
N VAL A 28 7.56 0.55 18.62
CA VAL A 28 7.81 1.89 18.07
C VAL A 28 8.83 1.81 16.94
N ARG A 29 9.92 1.06 17.12
CA ARG A 29 10.94 0.88 16.07
C ARG A 29 10.38 0.18 14.83
N LEU A 30 9.63 -0.91 15.02
CA LEU A 30 9.06 -1.68 13.91
C LEU A 30 8.01 -0.87 13.12
N ARG A 31 7.22 -0.04 13.81
CA ARG A 31 6.29 0.89 13.14
C ARG A 31 7.02 1.93 12.32
N ALA A 32 8.09 2.54 12.85
CA ALA A 32 8.88 3.50 12.09
C ALA A 32 9.53 2.87 10.85
N GLU A 33 9.97 1.60 10.94
CA GLU A 33 10.46 0.85 9.78
C GLU A 33 9.36 0.61 8.75
N LEU A 34 8.15 0.24 9.18
CA LEU A 34 6.99 0.07 8.32
C LEU A 34 6.57 1.37 7.64
N ASP A 35 6.51 2.48 8.39
CA ASP A 35 6.15 3.81 7.87
C ASP A 35 7.11 4.23 6.73
N GLU A 36 8.39 3.92 6.88
CA GLU A 36 9.41 4.20 5.88
C GLU A 36 9.30 3.27 4.65
N ILE A 37 8.89 2.01 4.84
CA ILE A 37 8.53 1.11 3.73
C ILE A 37 7.31 1.66 2.98
N ASP A 38 6.28 2.07 3.70
CA ASP A 38 5.04 2.59 3.13
C ASP A 38 5.28 3.88 2.34
N ARG A 39 6.15 4.77 2.84
CA ARG A 39 6.57 5.97 2.11
C ARG A 39 7.18 5.62 0.75
N ARG A 40 8.12 4.66 0.72
CA ARG A 40 8.75 4.21 -0.53
C ARG A 40 7.74 3.52 -1.45
N PHE A 41 6.84 2.71 -0.90
CA PHE A 41 5.79 2.06 -1.67
C PHE A 41 4.87 3.07 -2.35
N LEU A 42 4.46 4.14 -1.65
CA LEU A 42 3.65 5.21 -2.21
C LEU A 42 4.40 5.98 -3.32
N GLU A 43 5.70 6.23 -3.15
CA GLU A 43 6.54 6.84 -4.18
C GLU A 43 6.63 5.96 -5.44
N ASP A 44 6.81 4.65 -5.28
CA ASP A 44 6.84 3.69 -6.39
C ASP A 44 5.48 3.58 -7.11
N VAL A 45 4.38 3.60 -6.35
CA VAL A 45 3.02 3.64 -6.89
C VAL A 45 2.82 4.88 -7.76
N ARG A 46 3.21 6.06 -7.25
CA ARG A 46 3.16 7.31 -8.01
C ARG A 46 3.99 7.23 -9.28
N ALA A 47 5.25 6.79 -9.17
CA ALA A 47 6.15 6.67 -10.31
C ALA A 47 5.61 5.72 -11.39
N ARG A 48 4.98 4.60 -10.97
CA ARG A 48 4.33 3.66 -11.88
C ARG A 48 3.19 4.33 -12.66
N ILE A 49 2.33 5.09 -11.97
CA ILE A 49 1.21 5.80 -12.61
C ILE A 49 1.74 6.85 -13.59
N ASP A 50 2.74 7.64 -13.22
CA ASP A 50 3.35 8.66 -14.08
C ASP A 50 3.92 8.05 -15.38
N VAL A 51 4.56 6.88 -15.29
CA VAL A 51 5.04 6.15 -16.47
C VAL A 51 3.87 5.70 -17.36
N CYS A 52 2.79 5.20 -16.78
CA CYS A 52 1.61 4.78 -17.55
C CYS A 52 0.95 5.95 -18.27
N VAL A 53 0.83 7.12 -17.64
CA VAL A 53 0.36 8.35 -18.29
C VAL A 53 1.22 8.71 -19.50
N ARG A 54 2.55 8.67 -19.37
CA ARG A 54 3.47 8.92 -20.49
C ARG A 54 3.32 7.87 -21.60
N ILE A 55 3.05 6.60 -21.25
CA ILE A 55 2.76 5.54 -22.23
C ILE A 55 1.45 5.85 -22.98
N ALA A 56 0.41 6.30 -22.29
CA ALA A 56 -0.86 6.70 -22.88
C ALA A 56 -0.69 7.85 -23.89
N GLU A 57 0.08 8.88 -23.55
CA GLU A 57 0.39 9.98 -24.47
C GLU A 57 1.08 9.47 -25.74
N VAL A 58 2.08 8.60 -25.61
CA VAL A 58 2.77 7.99 -26.76
C VAL A 58 1.81 7.18 -27.62
N LYS A 59 0.93 6.37 -27.00
CA LYS A 59 -0.06 5.57 -27.72
C LYS A 59 -1.03 6.46 -28.49
N ARG A 60 -1.52 7.54 -27.87
CA ARG A 60 -2.42 8.52 -28.50
C ARG A 60 -1.77 9.18 -29.71
N HIS A 61 -0.55 9.71 -29.58
CA HIS A 61 0.15 10.36 -30.67
C HIS A 61 0.42 9.45 -31.88
N ARG A 62 0.47 8.13 -31.65
CA ARG A 62 0.76 7.13 -32.69
C ARG A 62 -0.46 6.31 -33.09
N SER A 63 -1.66 6.67 -32.63
CA SER A 63 -2.91 5.92 -32.86
C SER A 63 -2.80 4.42 -32.51
N ILE A 64 -2.02 4.08 -31.48
CA ILE A 64 -1.88 2.71 -30.98
C ILE A 64 -3.08 2.42 -30.07
N PRO A 65 -3.69 1.22 -30.17
CA PRO A 65 -4.77 0.82 -29.28
C PRO A 65 -4.39 0.96 -27.81
N MET A 66 -5.29 1.55 -27.04
CA MET A 66 -5.07 1.87 -25.63
C MET A 66 -4.92 0.60 -24.79
N MET A 67 -5.88 -0.32 -24.95
CA MET A 67 -5.90 -1.60 -24.27
C MET A 67 -5.03 -2.64 -24.98
N GLN A 68 -4.11 -3.23 -24.21
CA GLN A 68 -3.24 -4.32 -24.66
C GLN A 68 -3.31 -5.47 -23.65
N PRO A 69 -4.25 -6.43 -23.81
CA PRO A 69 -4.48 -7.52 -22.85
C PRO A 69 -3.22 -8.33 -22.52
N GLN A 70 -2.33 -8.50 -23.50
CA GLN A 70 -1.06 -9.19 -23.33
C GLN A 70 -0.15 -8.51 -22.29
N ARG A 71 -0.19 -7.18 -22.19
CA ARG A 71 0.58 -6.41 -21.21
C ARG A 71 0.03 -6.59 -19.79
N VAL A 72 -1.30 -6.65 -19.66
CA VAL A 72 -1.99 -6.90 -18.38
C VAL A 72 -1.63 -8.31 -17.89
N ASN A 73 -1.75 -9.32 -18.75
CA ASN A 73 -1.40 -10.70 -18.42
C ASN A 73 0.05 -10.83 -17.96
N LEU A 74 1.00 -10.23 -18.69
CA LEU A 74 2.41 -10.28 -18.32
C LEU A 74 2.69 -9.68 -16.94
N VAL A 75 2.06 -8.56 -16.58
CA VAL A 75 2.25 -7.93 -15.27
C VAL A 75 1.66 -8.80 -14.16
N GLN A 76 0.51 -9.42 -14.40
CA GLN A 76 -0.10 -10.38 -13.47
C GLN A 76 0.76 -11.63 -13.27
N ASP A 77 1.29 -12.20 -14.36
CA ASP A 77 2.15 -13.39 -14.29
C ASP A 77 3.43 -13.11 -13.48
N ARG A 78 4.04 -11.94 -13.68
CA ARG A 78 5.21 -11.49 -12.91
C ARG A 78 4.90 -11.29 -11.44
N ALA A 79 3.73 -10.72 -11.12
CA ALA A 79 3.30 -10.55 -9.73
C ALA A 79 3.10 -11.90 -9.04
N GLU A 80 2.52 -12.87 -9.76
CA GLU A 80 2.31 -14.22 -9.24
C GLU A 80 3.62 -14.98 -9.02
N GLU A 81 4.56 -14.86 -9.98
CA GLU A 81 5.90 -15.43 -9.86
C GLU A 81 6.69 -14.81 -8.70
N PHE A 82 6.66 -13.48 -8.57
CA PHE A 82 7.29 -12.78 -7.46
C PHE A 82 6.72 -13.24 -6.13
N ALA A 83 5.40 -13.40 -6.02
CA ALA A 83 4.78 -13.88 -4.80
C ALA A 83 5.29 -15.27 -4.41
N ARG A 84 5.34 -16.21 -5.37
CA ARG A 84 5.85 -17.57 -5.14
C ARG A 84 7.31 -17.58 -4.68
N SER A 85 8.17 -16.79 -5.32
CA SER A 85 9.61 -16.78 -5.01
C SER A 85 9.95 -16.14 -3.67
N HIS A 86 9.04 -15.33 -3.11
CA HIS A 86 9.24 -14.60 -1.86
C HIS A 86 8.34 -15.09 -0.71
N GLY A 87 7.63 -16.20 -0.88
CA GLY A 87 6.74 -16.75 0.15
C GLY A 87 5.49 -15.91 0.42
N LEU A 88 5.09 -15.05 -0.52
CA LEU A 88 3.86 -14.26 -0.44
C LEU A 88 2.69 -14.99 -1.10
N SER A 89 1.47 -14.60 -0.74
CA SER A 89 0.26 -15.16 -1.38
C SER A 89 0.15 -14.70 -2.84
N PRO A 90 0.13 -15.62 -3.82
CA PRO A 90 -0.04 -15.25 -5.23
C PRO A 90 -1.40 -14.60 -5.50
N GLY A 91 -2.44 -15.06 -4.80
CA GLY A 91 -3.78 -14.45 -4.88
C GLY A 91 -3.84 -13.03 -4.32
N PHE A 92 -3.04 -12.72 -3.30
CA PHE A 92 -2.93 -11.36 -2.79
C PHE A 92 -2.29 -10.42 -3.82
N LEU A 93 -1.13 -10.78 -4.39
CA LEU A 93 -0.48 -9.91 -5.39
C LEU A 93 -1.30 -9.79 -6.67
N ARG A 94 -2.02 -10.84 -7.09
CA ARG A 94 -2.95 -10.75 -8.21
C ARG A 94 -4.01 -9.66 -8.00
N ARG A 95 -4.64 -9.62 -6.82
CA ARG A 95 -5.63 -8.60 -6.47
C ARG A 95 -5.02 -7.20 -6.36
N LEU A 96 -3.83 -7.09 -5.77
CA LEU A 96 -3.12 -5.81 -5.70
C LEU A 96 -2.89 -5.25 -7.11
N TYR A 97 -2.38 -6.07 -8.03
CA TYR A 97 -2.12 -5.65 -9.39
C TYR A 97 -3.40 -5.39 -10.20
N GLU A 98 -4.50 -6.09 -9.90
CA GLU A 98 -5.80 -5.80 -10.49
C GLU A 98 -6.27 -4.38 -10.14
N VAL A 99 -6.17 -3.98 -8.86
CA VAL A 99 -6.50 -2.61 -8.42
C VAL A 99 -5.56 -1.59 -9.07
N MET A 100 -4.25 -1.85 -9.07
CA MET A 100 -3.26 -0.94 -9.66
C MET A 100 -3.47 -0.75 -11.18
N ILE A 101 -3.83 -1.81 -11.90
CA ILE A 101 -4.12 -1.74 -13.33
C ILE A 101 -5.43 -0.98 -13.56
N GLY A 102 -6.47 -1.25 -12.77
CA GLY A 102 -7.74 -0.53 -12.85
C GLY A 102 -7.56 0.98 -12.64
N GLU A 103 -6.79 1.39 -11.63
CA GLU A 103 -6.50 2.80 -11.39
C GLU A 103 -5.72 3.44 -12.54
N THR A 104 -4.78 2.70 -13.11
CA THR A 104 -4.03 3.17 -14.28
C THR A 104 -4.95 3.44 -15.46
N CYS A 105 -5.85 2.51 -15.80
CA CYS A 105 -6.81 2.69 -16.89
C CYS A 105 -7.69 3.93 -16.66
N ARG A 106 -8.17 4.13 -15.43
CA ARG A 106 -8.98 5.31 -15.06
C ARG A 106 -8.21 6.62 -15.25
N VAL A 107 -6.97 6.69 -14.79
CA VAL A 107 -6.12 7.89 -14.93
C VAL A 107 -5.80 8.16 -16.40
N GLU A 108 -5.46 7.13 -17.14
CA GLU A 108 -5.19 7.21 -18.58
C GLU A 108 -6.41 7.76 -19.36
N ASP A 109 -7.61 7.27 -19.07
CA ASP A 109 -8.86 7.76 -19.68
C ASP A 109 -9.12 9.24 -19.36
N LEU A 110 -8.84 9.68 -18.13
CA LEU A 110 -8.97 11.10 -17.74
C LEU A 110 -8.01 12.01 -18.50
N VAL A 111 -6.75 11.62 -18.63
CA VAL A 111 -5.72 12.42 -19.32
C VAL A 111 -6.02 12.52 -20.82
N ILE A 112 -6.49 11.43 -21.45
CA ILE A 112 -6.85 11.45 -22.87
C ILE A 112 -8.16 12.21 -23.09
N GLY A 113 -9.19 11.96 -22.27
CA GLY A 113 -10.49 12.61 -22.39
C GLY A 113 -10.41 14.14 -22.23
N THR A 114 -9.67 14.62 -21.24
CA THR A 114 -9.47 16.07 -21.03
C THR A 114 -8.70 16.75 -22.17
N ALA A 115 -7.76 16.04 -22.77
CA ALA A 115 -6.95 16.58 -23.87
C ALA A 115 -7.66 16.51 -25.23
N ASP A 116 -8.68 15.67 -25.42
CA ASP A 116 -9.56 15.71 -26.59
C ASP A 116 -10.53 16.91 -26.53
N ASP A 117 -11.05 17.24 -25.34
CA ASP A 117 -11.91 18.40 -25.12
C ASP A 117 -11.16 19.73 -25.35
N THR A 118 -9.90 19.81 -24.90
CA THR A 118 -9.05 21.00 -25.09
C THR A 118 -8.73 21.25 -26.57
N ASN A 119 -8.49 20.18 -27.35
CA ASN A 119 -8.19 20.28 -28.78
C ASN A 119 -9.42 20.69 -29.62
N ARG A 120 -10.64 20.34 -29.18
CA ARG A 120 -11.90 20.79 -29.83
C ARG A 120 -12.27 22.23 -29.51
N ALA A 121 -11.89 22.76 -28.33
CA ALA A 121 -12.19 24.14 -27.95
C ALA A 121 -11.32 25.19 -28.65
N THR A 122 -10.21 24.75 -29.28
CA THR A 122 -9.23 25.64 -29.95
C THR A 122 -9.24 25.47 -31.48
N GLY A 123 -10.08 24.58 -32.01
CA GLY A 123 -10.18 24.24 -33.44
C GLY A 123 -11.37 24.86 -34.15
#